data_AF-A0A955PA84-F1
#
_entry.id   AF-A0A955PA84-F1
#
_cell.length_a   1.000
_cell.length_b   1.000
_cell.length_c   1.000
_cell.angle_alpha   90.00
_cell.angle_beta   90.00
_cell.angle_gamma   90.00
#
_symmetry.space_group_name_H-M   'P 1'
#
loop_
_entity.id
_entity.type
_entity.pdbx_description
1 polymer ?
#
loop_
_entity_poly.entity_id
_entity_poly.type
_entity_poly.pdbx_seq_one_letter_code
_entity_poly.pdbx_strand_id
1 'polypeptide(L)'
;MSAGLDGKTRRFRLDGEVLTKSAELYGHLRAVFFSPEDLEFVSGSPNVRRRALDLGLCQKQPRMIGHLLDYRRVLKQRNATLKQNSRNKDIAALLQAWEP
;
A
#
# COMPACT_ATOMS: atom_id res chain seq x y z
N MET A 1 2.63 2.51 -22.21
CA MET A 1 2.96 3.13 -20.90
C MET A 1 4.37 3.69 -20.94
N SER A 2 4.59 4.94 -20.53
CA SER A 2 5.93 5.51 -20.37
C SER A 2 6.07 6.19 -19.00
N ALA A 3 7.24 6.06 -18.38
CA ALA A 3 7.57 6.71 -17.13
C ALA A 3 8.76 7.65 -17.37
N GLY A 4 8.68 8.87 -16.84
CA GLY A 4 9.73 9.87 -16.95
C GLY A 4 9.84 10.72 -15.70
N LEU A 5 10.94 11.46 -15.59
CA LEU A 5 11.14 12.48 -14.56
C LEU A 5 10.92 13.84 -15.22
N ASP A 6 10.08 14.69 -14.61
CA ASP A 6 10.09 16.12 -14.91
C ASP A 6 10.58 16.87 -13.67
N GLY A 7 11.83 17.34 -13.74
CA GLY A 7 12.57 17.82 -12.59
C GLY A 7 12.69 16.74 -11.50
N LYS A 8 12.04 16.97 -10.35
CA LYS A 8 12.06 16.05 -9.18
C LYS A 8 10.84 15.13 -9.10
N THR A 9 9.85 15.29 -9.98
CA THR A 9 8.57 14.59 -9.87
C THR A 9 8.50 13.44 -10.87
N ARG A 10 8.12 12.25 -10.38
CA ARG A 10 7.85 11.09 -11.24
C ARG A 10 6.54 11.31 -11.99
N ARG A 11 6.57 11.20 -13.31
CA ARG A 11 5.42 11.36 -14.18
C ARG A 11 5.17 10.09 -14.98
N PHE A 12 3.95 9.60 -14.94
CA PHE A 12 3.54 8.39 -15.64
C PHE A 12 2.56 8.75 -16.76
N ARG A 13 2.70 8.07 -17.90
CA ARG A 13 1.78 8.17 -19.02
C ARG A 13 1.25 6.81 -19.43
N LEU A 14 -0.05 6.74 -19.68
CA LEU A 14 -0.73 5.59 -20.26
C LEU A 14 -1.34 6.04 -21.59
N ASP A 15 -0.94 5.40 -22.69
CA ASP A 15 -1.42 5.69 -24.04
C ASP A 15 -1.36 7.17 -24.46
N GLY A 16 -0.34 7.90 -23.96
CA GLY A 16 -0.11 9.32 -24.23
C GLY A 16 -0.67 10.27 -23.17
N GLU A 17 -1.68 9.84 -22.42
CA GLU A 17 -2.32 10.59 -21.33
C GLU A 17 -1.48 10.56 -20.05
N VAL A 18 -1.38 11.70 -19.36
CA VAL A 18 -0.65 11.80 -18.10
C VAL A 18 -1.55 11.31 -16.96
N LEU A 19 -1.08 10.31 -16.22
CA LEU A 19 -1.79 9.79 -15.06
C LEU A 19 -1.63 10.73 -13.87
N THR A 20 -2.73 10.95 -13.13
CA THR A 20 -2.72 11.81 -11.95
C THR A 20 -2.30 11.07 -10.69
N LYS A 21 -2.54 9.76 -10.63
CA LYS A 21 -2.18 8.90 -9.49
C LYS A 21 -1.42 7.69 -9.98
N SER A 22 -0.35 7.33 -9.26
CA SER A 22 0.38 6.08 -9.51
C SER A 22 -0.50 4.83 -9.33
N ALA A 23 -1.58 4.92 -8.54
CA ALA A 23 -2.59 3.89 -8.41
C ALA A 23 -3.28 3.50 -9.74
N GLU A 24 -3.31 4.41 -10.72
CA GLU A 24 -3.88 4.15 -12.05
C GLU A 24 -3.00 3.23 -12.90
N LEU A 25 -1.78 2.91 -12.45
CA LEU A 25 -0.88 1.96 -13.14
C LEU A 25 -1.26 0.49 -12.89
N TYR A 26 -1.92 0.21 -11.78
CA TYR A 26 -2.29 -1.17 -11.42
C TYR A 26 -3.31 -1.72 -12.42
N GLY A 27 -3.04 -2.92 -12.93
CA GLY A 27 -3.85 -3.56 -13.96
C GLY A 27 -3.35 -3.31 -15.39
N HIS A 28 -2.56 -2.26 -15.61
CA HIS A 28 -1.97 -1.95 -16.92
C HIS A 28 -0.55 -2.50 -17.10
N LEU A 29 0.20 -2.63 -16.00
CA LEU A 29 1.53 -3.26 -16.00
C LEU A 29 1.50 -4.54 -15.15
N ARG A 30 1.66 -5.69 -15.80
CA ARG A 30 1.83 -6.99 -15.12
C ARG A 30 3.31 -7.35 -15.13
N ALA A 31 3.97 -7.09 -14.01
CA ALA A 31 5.38 -7.38 -13.82
C ALA A 31 5.61 -7.95 -12.41
N VAL A 32 6.56 -8.86 -12.32
CA VAL A 32 7.07 -9.40 -11.05
C VAL A 32 8.54 -9.01 -10.96
N PHE A 33 8.92 -8.40 -9.85
CA PHE A 33 10.29 -8.02 -9.55
C PHE A 33 10.82 -8.96 -8.48
N PHE A 34 12.04 -9.45 -8.67
CA PHE A 34 12.73 -10.28 -7.70
C PHE A 34 14.00 -9.57 -7.25
N SER A 35 14.24 -9.52 -5.93
CA SER A 35 15.45 -8.99 -5.34
C SER A 35 15.91 -9.81 -4.13
N PRO A 36 17.19 -9.72 -3.73
CA PRO A 36 17.71 -10.45 -2.57
C PRO A 36 16.94 -10.17 -1.27
N GLU A 37 16.34 -9.00 -1.15
CA GLU A 37 15.52 -8.57 -0.02
C GLU A 37 14.19 -9.34 0.07
N ASP A 38 13.77 -10.05 -0.99
CA ASP A 38 12.54 -10.86 -0.98
C ASP A 38 12.59 -12.02 0.02
N LEU A 39 13.76 -12.38 0.55
CA LEU A 39 13.88 -13.30 1.69
C LEU A 39 13.10 -12.80 2.93
N GLU A 40 12.92 -11.49 3.11
CA GLU A 40 12.09 -10.91 4.16
C GLU A 40 10.61 -11.32 4.06
N PHE A 41 10.15 -11.74 2.88
CA PHE A 41 8.81 -12.27 2.74
C PHE A 41 8.61 -13.54 3.60
N VAL A 42 9.64 -14.40 3.67
CA VAL A 42 9.59 -15.68 4.39
C VAL A 42 9.80 -15.49 5.89
N SER A 43 10.86 -14.78 6.28
CA SER A 43 11.29 -14.67 7.69
C SER A 43 11.00 -13.31 8.35
N GLY A 44 10.56 -12.32 7.58
CA GLY A 44 10.32 -10.97 8.06
C GLY A 44 8.96 -10.77 8.72
N SER A 45 8.68 -9.51 9.04
CA SER A 45 7.46 -9.14 9.77
C SER A 45 6.19 -9.44 8.96
N PRO A 46 5.03 -9.66 9.63
CA PRO A 46 3.75 -9.84 8.95
C PRO A 46 3.37 -8.70 7.99
N ASN A 47 3.91 -7.48 8.19
CA ASN A 47 3.66 -6.34 7.31
C ASN A 47 4.21 -6.56 5.89
N VAL A 48 5.37 -7.23 5.75
CA VAL A 48 5.96 -7.51 4.43
C VAL A 48 5.07 -8.44 3.62
N ARG A 49 4.61 -9.54 4.23
CA ARG A 49 3.68 -10.50 3.60
C ARG A 49 2.34 -9.85 3.26
N ARG A 50 1.76 -9.06 4.18
CA ARG A 50 0.51 -8.33 3.93
C ARG A 50 0.65 -7.37 2.75
N ARG A 51 1.74 -6.61 2.67
CA ARG A 51 1.99 -5.69 1.56
C ARG A 51 2.10 -6.42 0.22
N ALA A 52 2.81 -7.54 0.18
CA ALA A 52 2.92 -8.35 -1.04
C ALA A 52 1.55 -8.92 -1.47
N LEU A 53 0.74 -9.40 -0.52
CA LEU A 53 -0.63 -9.86 -0.78
C LEU A 53 -1.54 -8.73 -1.28
N ASP A 54 -1.50 -7.56 -0.64
CA ASP A 54 -2.25 -6.36 -1.04
C ASP A 54 -1.92 -5.97 -2.49
N LEU A 55 -0.62 -5.93 -2.83
CA LEU A 55 -0.16 -5.61 -4.18
C LEU A 55 -0.60 -6.66 -5.20
N GLY A 56 -0.46 -7.95 -4.88
CA GLY A 56 -0.91 -9.04 -5.75
C GLY A 56 -2.42 -9.00 -6.00
N LEU A 57 -3.21 -8.71 -4.96
CA LEU A 57 -4.66 -8.56 -5.08
C LEU A 57 -5.04 -7.36 -5.94
N CYS A 58 -4.36 -6.22 -5.78
CA CYS A 58 -4.57 -5.02 -6.59
C CYS A 58 -4.15 -5.22 -8.06
N GLN A 59 -3.10 -6.01 -8.33
CA GLN A 59 -2.74 -6.38 -9.70
C GLN A 59 -3.80 -7.28 -10.37
N LYS A 60 -4.36 -8.24 -9.61
CA LYS A 60 -5.43 -9.14 -10.10
C LYS A 60 -6.76 -8.39 -10.30
N GLN A 61 -7.13 -7.55 -9.34
CA GLN A 61 -8.39 -6.81 -9.32
C GLN A 61 -8.11 -5.33 -9.00
N PRO A 62 -7.89 -4.47 -10.02
CA PRO A 62 -7.52 -3.07 -9.82
C PRO A 62 -8.51 -2.26 -8.98
N ARG A 63 -9.80 -2.61 -9.01
CA ARG A 63 -10.84 -1.96 -8.17
C ARG A 63 -10.54 -2.07 -6.67
N MET A 64 -9.78 -3.08 -6.24
CA MET A 64 -9.43 -3.28 -4.83
C MET A 64 -8.57 -2.16 -4.25
N ILE A 65 -7.89 -1.38 -5.08
CA ILE A 65 -7.05 -0.27 -4.62
C ILE A 65 -7.89 0.77 -3.88
N GLY A 66 -9.07 1.11 -4.40
CA GLY A 66 -9.98 2.03 -3.73
C GLY A 66 -10.38 1.52 -2.34
N HIS A 67 -10.82 0.26 -2.26
CA HIS A 67 -11.18 -0.39 -1.01
C HIS A 67 -10.02 -0.45 -0.01
N LEU A 68 -8.79 -0.74 -0.47
CA LEU A 68 -7.61 -0.79 0.39
C LEU A 68 -7.26 0.60 0.95
N LEU A 69 -7.36 1.65 0.13
CA LEU A 69 -7.12 3.03 0.56
C LEU A 69 -8.17 3.48 1.58
N ASP A 70 -9.45 3.19 1.32
CA ASP A 70 -10.55 3.52 2.24
C ASP A 70 -10.41 2.76 3.56
N TYR A 71 -10.11 1.47 3.49
CA TYR A 71 -9.86 0.65 4.68
C TYR A 71 -8.72 1.22 5.52
N ARG A 72 -7.57 1.55 4.92
CA ARG A 72 -6.43 2.14 5.63
C ARG A 72 -6.79 3.49 6.26
N ARG A 73 -7.57 4.32 5.57
CA ARG A 73 -8.06 5.61 6.10
C ARG A 73 -8.94 5.39 7.33
N VAL A 74 -9.95 4.53 7.24
CA VAL A 74 -10.89 4.24 8.34
C VAL A 74 -10.15 3.59 9.52
N LEU A 75 -9.25 2.65 9.25
CA LEU A 75 -8.43 2.00 10.28
C LEU A 75 -7.58 3.02 11.04
N LYS A 76 -6.92 3.95 10.33
CA LYS A 76 -6.15 5.02 10.96
C LYS A 76 -7.02 5.94 11.83
N GLN A 77 -8.19 6.33 11.33
CA GLN A 77 -9.15 7.14 12.11
C GLN A 77 -9.60 6.42 13.37
N ARG A 78 -10.02 5.15 13.24
CA ARG A 78 -10.40 4.30 14.38
C ARG A 78 -9.27 4.19 15.40
N ASN A 79 -8.06 3.87 14.96
CA ASN A 79 -6.91 3.72 15.86
C ASN A 79 -6.57 5.03 16.57
N ALA A 80 -6.68 6.18 15.89
CA ALA A 80 -6.49 7.48 16.51
C ALA A 80 -7.53 7.75 17.61
N THR A 81 -8.81 7.49 17.33
CA THR A 81 -9.89 7.65 18.32
C THR A 81 -9.71 6.70 19.52
N LEU A 82 -9.31 5.45 19.27
CA LEU A 82 -9.06 4.49 20.34
C LEU A 82 -7.86 4.89 21.19
N LYS A 83 -6.77 5.38 20.58
CA LYS A 83 -5.60 5.89 21.31
C LYS A 83 -5.96 7.10 22.20
N GLN A 84 -6.79 8.02 21.73
CA GLN A 84 -7.26 9.17 22.51
C GLN A 84 -8.10 8.78 23.74
N ASN A 85 -8.91 7.73 23.60
CA ASN A 85 -9.83 7.29 24.65
C ASN A 85 -9.27 6.15 25.54
N SER A 86 -8.11 5.58 25.18
CA SER A 86 -7.51 4.49 25.94
C SER A 86 -6.71 4.99 27.13
N ARG A 87 -7.11 4.60 28.33
CA ARG A 87 -6.29 4.71 29.55
C ARG A 87 -5.36 3.51 29.75
N ASN A 88 -5.52 2.46 28.95
CA ASN A 88 -4.77 1.22 29.07
C ASN A 88 -3.60 1.19 28.06
N LYS A 89 -2.38 1.00 28.57
CA LYS A 89 -1.14 0.95 27.78
C LYS A 89 -1.06 -0.29 26.88
N ASP A 90 -1.69 -1.40 27.24
CA ASP A 90 -1.64 -2.65 26.47
C ASP A 90 -2.46 -2.55 25.17
N ILE A 91 -3.56 -1.79 25.20
CA ILE A 91 -4.38 -1.49 24.02
C ILE A 91 -3.57 -0.68 23.00
N ALA A 92 -2.71 0.24 23.46
CA ALA A 92 -1.88 1.04 22.57
C ALA A 92 -0.86 0.19 21.79
N ALA A 93 -0.24 -0.81 22.44
CA ALA A 93 0.69 -1.74 21.81
C ALA A 93 -0.01 -2.62 20.76
N LEU A 94 -1.22 -3.12 21.08
CA LEU A 94 -2.03 -3.87 20.12
C LEU A 94 -2.38 -3.03 18.90
N LEU A 95 -2.82 -1.77 19.08
CA LEU A 95 -3.16 -0.89 17.97
C LEU A 95 -1.97 -0.60 17.05
N GLN A 96 -0.76 -0.52 17.61
CA GLN A 96 0.47 -0.31 16.84
C GLN A 96 0.79 -1.50 15.91
N ALA A 97 0.47 -2.73 16.31
CA ALA A 97 0.66 -3.91 15.46
C ALA A 97 -0.24 -3.93 14.19
N TRP A 98 -1.30 -3.12 14.20
CA TRP A 98 -2.23 -2.94 13.06
C TRP A 98 -1.94 -1.67 12.25
N GLU A 99 -0.97 -0.84 12.66
CA GLU A 99 -0.53 0.30 11.85
C GLU A 99 0.43 -0.18 10.74
N PRO A 100 0.14 0.14 9.46
CA PRO A 100 1.02 -0.21 8.35
C PRO A 100 2.29 0.63 8.29
#